data_AF-A0A560RID7-F1
#
_entry.id   AF-A0A560RID7-F1
#
_cell.length_a   1.000
_cell.length_b   1.000
_cell.length_c   1.000
_cell.angle_alpha   90.00
_cell.angle_beta   90.00
_cell.angle_gamma   90.00
#
_symmetry.space_group_name_H-M   'P 1'
#
loop_
_entity.id
_entity.type
_entity.pdbx_description
1 polymer ?
#
loop_
_entity_poly.entity_id
_entity_poly.type
_entity_poly.pdbx_seq_one_letter_code
_entity_poly.pdbx_strand_id
1 'polypeptide(L)'
;MTVISSISSLPPLAVARMAAIQPAVGTTTDSTAALSSPASIVNLHQDNKIIDAQTYTSRGVIAQPDAPLAWEYTQPDKVSFRMGGNFASASANSRFRGLGETLLLQLAQSNQNISQSVIRSSTGQTLEPAELAAAQARIHSGVADNSINLTLKTASGKTVEITLSSQDNALAVQAQVQGGDLSKEELAALGAMAEGFESAIQGLSAVPPQLKLDALAQFDTDVFSSVDLITRFKLDDDSTQRLELHADASQRQVRMSGAAGDFDLSVDLKNAAILGDSNQKAKALASYLRQIEAARDRGDGDRNLLSMFESAFKTVHSSYPQSRATSGLQASTAIKLTDTDRSVLSGLADFSATVTEKTVNGNPARPGELDSFNYRLSQATQSKGQDQLNRKIVQNQQSHLTAHYHKPLYAGQKLELTTDPQSQNYQYYQIDDQASSTSSIGYVKGKLVEASVSHSASQSTRISKYVMGHLEEDNVTPVSSSKTQNLLGLLQQALQEDRLAKQGLGTSNAFAAIQDTVMLVGSPMEIKG
;
A
#
# COMPACT_ATOMS: atom_id res chain seq x y z
N MET A 1 -12.58 -60.94 5.83
CA MET A 1 -13.63 -61.47 4.94
C MET A 1 -14.56 -60.33 4.59
N THR A 2 -14.61 -59.87 3.33
CA THR A 2 -15.63 -60.24 2.30
C THR A 2 -17.02 -59.70 2.75
N VAL A 3 -17.80 -58.87 2.04
CA VAL A 3 -17.92 -58.54 0.61
C VAL A 3 -18.75 -57.24 0.44
N ILE A 4 -18.61 -56.65 -0.74
CA ILE A 4 -19.21 -55.44 -1.29
C ILE A 4 -20.55 -55.76 -1.99
N SER A 5 -21.39 -54.73 -2.19
CA SER A 5 -22.53 -54.56 -3.15
C SER A 5 -23.92 -54.64 -2.49
N SER A 6 -24.98 -53.89 -2.84
CA SER A 6 -25.24 -52.79 -3.80
C SER A 6 -26.74 -52.43 -3.68
N ILE A 7 -27.13 -51.16 -3.83
CA ILE A 7 -28.51 -50.79 -4.24
C ILE A 7 -28.50 -49.53 -5.13
N SER A 8 -29.09 -49.71 -6.31
CA SER A 8 -29.49 -48.82 -7.42
C SER A 8 -30.57 -47.78 -7.05
N SER A 9 -31.01 -46.79 -7.84
CA SER A 9 -30.54 -45.92 -8.95
C SER A 9 -31.78 -45.14 -9.43
N LEU A 10 -31.71 -43.82 -9.66
CA LEU A 10 -32.63 -43.04 -10.51
C LEU A 10 -31.87 -41.82 -11.11
N PRO A 11 -32.33 -41.23 -12.23
CA PRO A 11 -31.55 -41.13 -13.48
C PRO A 11 -30.88 -39.76 -13.76
N PRO A 12 -29.93 -39.70 -14.73
CA PRO A 12 -29.22 -38.47 -15.11
C PRO A 12 -29.88 -37.74 -16.30
N LEU A 13 -29.83 -36.40 -16.26
CA LEU A 13 -30.17 -35.52 -17.38
C LEU A 13 -28.95 -35.31 -18.28
N ALA A 14 -29.21 -35.41 -19.59
CA ALA A 14 -28.26 -35.61 -20.66
C ALA A 14 -27.49 -34.35 -21.08
N VAL A 15 -26.25 -34.59 -21.52
CA VAL A 15 -25.35 -33.67 -22.21
C VAL A 15 -25.55 -33.82 -23.72
N ALA A 16 -25.52 -32.72 -24.48
CA ALA A 16 -25.24 -32.77 -25.91
C ALA A 16 -24.20 -31.71 -26.29
N ARG A 17 -22.97 -32.17 -26.55
CA ARG A 17 -21.99 -31.55 -27.45
C ARG A 17 -21.94 -32.40 -28.71
N MET A 18 -21.89 -31.80 -29.89
CA MET A 18 -21.07 -32.33 -30.99
C MET A 18 -20.56 -31.21 -31.91
N ALA A 19 -19.35 -31.45 -32.40
CA ALA A 19 -18.47 -30.57 -33.15
C ALA A 19 -18.70 -30.64 -34.68
N ALA A 20 -18.04 -29.73 -35.39
CA ALA A 20 -17.98 -29.58 -36.84
C ALA A 20 -17.18 -30.69 -37.56
N ILE A 21 -17.36 -30.81 -38.90
CA ILE A 21 -16.31 -30.67 -39.97
C ILE A 21 -16.88 -31.08 -41.36
N GLN A 22 -16.83 -30.11 -42.30
CA GLN A 22 -16.54 -30.12 -43.77
C GLN A 22 -17.32 -30.96 -44.83
N PRO A 23 -17.25 -30.53 -46.13
CA PRO A 23 -18.30 -30.72 -47.14
C PRO A 23 -18.01 -31.84 -48.16
N ALA A 24 -19.05 -32.23 -48.91
CA ALA A 24 -18.90 -32.99 -50.15
C ALA A 24 -19.84 -32.46 -51.25
N VAL A 25 -19.25 -32.26 -52.43
CA VAL A 25 -19.86 -31.92 -53.72
C VAL A 25 -20.54 -33.17 -54.30
N GLY A 26 -21.68 -33.01 -54.97
CA GLY A 26 -22.30 -34.08 -55.76
C GLY A 26 -23.68 -33.72 -56.33
N THR A 27 -23.69 -33.34 -57.60
CA THR A 27 -24.82 -33.07 -58.51
C THR A 27 -25.88 -34.17 -58.59
N THR A 28 -27.16 -33.82 -58.80
CA THR A 28 -27.88 -33.93 -60.10
C THR A 28 -29.39 -33.61 -60.01
N THR A 29 -29.84 -32.86 -61.04
CA THR A 29 -31.14 -32.90 -61.75
C THR A 29 -32.44 -32.37 -61.12
N ASP A 30 -32.83 -31.19 -61.63
CA ASP A 30 -34.12 -30.78 -62.22
C ASP A 30 -35.42 -31.49 -61.83
N SER A 31 -36.37 -30.69 -61.34
CA SER A 31 -37.67 -30.52 -62.03
C SER A 31 -38.43 -29.29 -61.52
N THR A 32 -38.86 -28.49 -62.48
CA THR A 32 -39.77 -27.35 -62.42
C THR A 32 -41.19 -27.72 -61.94
N ALA A 33 -41.81 -26.87 -61.11
CA ALA A 33 -43.00 -26.07 -61.44
C ALA A 33 -43.74 -25.49 -60.21
N ALA A 34 -44.27 -24.28 -60.43
CA ALA A 34 -44.92 -23.33 -59.53
C ALA A 34 -46.17 -23.80 -58.75
N LEU A 35 -46.48 -23.13 -57.62
CA LEU A 35 -47.57 -22.12 -57.48
C LEU A 35 -47.82 -21.68 -56.01
N SER A 36 -48.18 -20.39 -55.89
CA SER A 36 -48.95 -19.69 -54.82
C SER A 36 -48.22 -18.80 -53.79
N SER A 37 -48.53 -17.49 -53.94
CA SER A 37 -48.20 -16.23 -53.24
C SER A 37 -48.66 -16.18 -51.75
N PRO A 38 -48.27 -15.18 -50.89
CA PRO A 38 -48.31 -13.73 -51.14
C PRO A 38 -47.02 -12.94 -50.82
N ALA A 39 -46.69 -11.97 -51.66
CA ALA A 39 -45.72 -10.92 -51.36
C ALA A 39 -46.42 -9.75 -50.67
N SER A 40 -46.00 -9.41 -49.45
CA SER A 40 -46.33 -8.15 -48.79
C SER A 40 -45.37 -7.08 -49.27
N ILE A 41 -45.85 -6.11 -50.05
CA ILE A 41 -45.10 -4.90 -50.40
C ILE A 41 -45.33 -3.88 -49.28
N VAL A 42 -44.30 -3.57 -48.50
CA VAL A 42 -44.32 -2.50 -47.50
C VAL A 42 -43.71 -1.25 -48.13
N ASN A 43 -44.55 -0.25 -48.45
CA ASN A 43 -44.09 1.09 -48.80
C ASN A 43 -43.89 1.90 -47.52
N LEU A 44 -42.64 2.12 -47.12
CA LEU A 44 -42.32 3.07 -46.05
C LEU A 44 -42.34 4.49 -46.64
N HIS A 45 -43.39 5.25 -46.34
CA HIS A 45 -43.36 6.70 -46.48
C HIS A 45 -42.55 7.29 -45.33
N GLN A 46 -41.47 8.01 -45.66
CA GLN A 46 -40.66 8.72 -44.68
C GLN A 46 -41.35 10.04 -44.35
N ASP A 47 -42.04 10.07 -43.21
CA ASP A 47 -42.64 11.30 -42.68
C ASP A 47 -41.52 12.18 -42.09
N ASN A 48 -41.25 13.32 -42.73
CA ASN A 48 -40.06 14.14 -42.51
C ASN A 48 -40.11 14.99 -41.21
N LYS A 49 -40.86 14.55 -40.20
CA LYS A 49 -41.15 15.32 -38.98
C LYS A 49 -40.75 14.64 -37.66
N ILE A 50 -40.02 13.54 -37.69
CA ILE A 50 -39.45 12.92 -36.49
C ILE A 50 -37.92 13.00 -36.56
N ILE A 51 -37.33 13.89 -35.76
CA ILE A 51 -35.89 13.93 -35.48
C ILE A 51 -35.63 12.91 -34.35
N ASP A 52 -35.81 11.63 -34.63
CA ASP A 52 -35.36 10.56 -33.73
C ASP A 52 -34.09 9.93 -34.31
N ALA A 53 -33.06 9.91 -33.46
CA ALA A 53 -31.76 9.26 -33.56
C ALA A 53 -31.55 8.35 -34.80
N GLN A 54 -31.16 8.94 -35.93
CA GLN A 54 -30.63 8.13 -37.02
C GLN A 54 -29.23 7.66 -36.63
N THR A 55 -29.05 6.36 -36.38
CA THR A 55 -27.70 5.77 -36.17
C THR A 55 -26.84 5.93 -37.43
N TYR A 56 -27.46 5.99 -38.62
CA TYR A 56 -26.80 6.15 -39.91
C TYR A 56 -27.47 7.25 -40.75
N THR A 57 -26.66 8.08 -41.37
CA THR A 57 -27.06 9.02 -42.43
C THR A 57 -27.66 8.27 -43.62
N SER A 58 -28.38 8.98 -44.49
CA SER A 58 -28.88 8.49 -45.78
C SER A 58 -27.80 7.97 -46.75
N ARG A 59 -26.51 8.09 -46.39
CA ARG A 59 -25.35 7.54 -47.11
C ARG A 59 -24.72 6.32 -46.42
N GLY A 60 -25.33 5.78 -45.36
CA GLY A 60 -24.82 4.61 -44.63
C GLY A 60 -23.64 4.91 -43.70
N VAL A 61 -23.36 6.18 -43.42
CA VAL A 61 -22.30 6.62 -42.48
C VAL A 61 -22.93 6.92 -41.12
N ILE A 62 -22.27 6.61 -40.00
CA ILE A 62 -22.77 6.94 -38.65
C ILE A 62 -23.12 8.43 -38.57
N ALA A 63 -24.32 8.78 -38.11
CA ALA A 63 -24.83 10.17 -38.19
C ALA A 63 -24.14 11.16 -37.26
N GLN A 64 -23.48 10.66 -36.22
CA GLN A 64 -22.52 11.40 -35.38
C GLN A 64 -21.34 10.46 -35.13
N PRO A 65 -20.25 10.51 -35.94
CA PRO A 65 -19.04 9.82 -35.57
C PRO A 65 -18.53 10.40 -34.25
N ASP A 66 -18.09 9.54 -33.31
CA ASP A 66 -17.29 9.98 -32.17
C ASP A 66 -16.16 10.88 -32.71
N ALA A 67 -15.91 12.01 -32.04
CA ALA A 67 -14.81 12.91 -32.43
C ALA A 67 -13.52 12.10 -32.62
N PRO A 68 -12.75 12.35 -33.70
CA PRO A 68 -11.50 11.65 -33.91
C PRO A 68 -10.55 11.89 -32.71
N LEU A 69 -9.86 10.83 -32.28
CA LEU A 69 -8.85 10.93 -31.24
C LEU A 69 -7.69 11.78 -31.73
N ALA A 70 -7.35 12.83 -30.97
CA ALA A 70 -6.19 13.67 -31.23
C ALA A 70 -4.98 13.09 -30.49
N TRP A 71 -3.97 12.68 -31.26
CA TRP A 71 -2.70 12.16 -30.74
C TRP A 71 -1.60 13.22 -30.81
N GLU A 72 -0.69 13.24 -29.86
CA GLU A 72 0.48 14.15 -29.86
C GLU A 72 1.44 13.81 -30.98
N TYR A 73 1.78 12.53 -31.11
CA TYR A 73 2.57 12.01 -32.22
C TYR A 73 1.88 10.78 -32.81
N THR A 74 1.89 10.66 -34.13
CA THR A 74 1.17 9.60 -34.86
C THR A 74 2.04 8.40 -35.21
N GLN A 75 3.32 8.41 -34.85
CA GLN A 75 4.20 7.28 -35.10
C GLN A 75 3.83 6.10 -34.18
N PRO A 76 3.71 4.88 -34.72
CA PRO A 76 3.37 3.71 -33.92
C PRO A 76 4.57 3.31 -33.05
N ASP A 77 4.38 3.36 -31.74
CA ASP A 77 5.29 2.82 -30.74
C ASP A 77 4.52 1.95 -29.72
N LYS A 78 5.24 1.26 -28.83
CA LYS A 78 4.63 0.34 -27.86
C LYS A 78 3.73 1.08 -26.87
N VAL A 79 4.14 2.28 -26.44
CA VAL A 79 3.38 3.15 -25.54
C VAL A 79 2.09 3.61 -26.23
N SER A 80 2.16 4.12 -27.45
CA SER A 80 1.01 4.54 -28.26
C SER A 80 0.00 3.42 -28.47
N PHE A 81 0.47 2.19 -28.76
CA PHE A 81 -0.40 1.02 -28.90
C PHE A 81 -1.13 0.67 -27.59
N ARG A 82 -0.42 0.69 -26.45
CA ARG A 82 -1.02 0.44 -25.13
C ARG A 82 -2.04 1.53 -24.77
N MET A 83 -1.71 2.80 -24.97
CA MET A 83 -2.61 3.92 -24.72
C MET A 83 -3.90 3.81 -25.52
N GLY A 84 -3.82 3.38 -26.78
CA GLY A 84 -5.00 3.22 -27.65
C GLY A 84 -6.01 2.21 -27.09
N GLY A 85 -5.53 1.08 -26.57
CA GLY A 85 -6.39 0.08 -25.92
C GLY A 85 -6.94 0.57 -24.58
N ASN A 86 -6.09 1.23 -23.79
CA ASN A 86 -6.43 1.69 -22.45
C ASN A 86 -7.41 2.87 -22.43
N PHE A 87 -7.32 3.78 -23.40
CA PHE A 87 -8.15 4.98 -23.48
C PHE A 87 -9.65 4.69 -23.57
N ALA A 88 -10.02 3.55 -24.16
CA ALA A 88 -11.41 3.11 -24.25
C ALA A 88 -12.02 2.72 -22.89
N SER A 89 -11.22 2.57 -21.84
CA SER A 89 -11.73 2.18 -20.53
C SER A 89 -12.37 3.34 -19.77
N ALA A 90 -13.42 3.04 -19.01
CA ALA A 90 -14.07 4.00 -18.12
C ALA A 90 -13.33 4.18 -16.78
N SER A 91 -12.59 3.16 -16.31
CA SER A 91 -11.90 3.24 -15.02
C SER A 91 -10.46 3.72 -15.16
N ALA A 92 -10.05 4.65 -14.28
CA ALA A 92 -8.68 5.18 -14.24
C ALA A 92 -7.63 4.07 -14.10
N ASN A 93 -7.93 3.01 -13.34
CA ASN A 93 -7.08 1.83 -13.21
C ASN A 93 -6.72 1.20 -14.57
N SER A 94 -7.76 0.85 -15.33
CA SER A 94 -7.61 0.19 -16.62
C SER A 94 -6.90 1.10 -17.63
N ARG A 95 -7.02 2.42 -17.46
CA ARG A 95 -6.32 3.39 -18.30
C ARG A 95 -4.81 3.39 -18.09
N PHE A 96 -4.32 3.09 -16.89
CA PHE A 96 -2.88 3.01 -16.62
C PHE A 96 -2.25 1.63 -16.80
N ARG A 97 -3.06 0.59 -17.03
CA ARG A 97 -2.59 -0.79 -17.08
C ARG A 97 -1.47 -1.02 -18.08
N GLY A 98 -0.32 -1.47 -17.58
CA GLY A 98 0.88 -1.78 -18.36
C GLY A 98 1.58 -0.54 -18.93
N LEU A 99 1.08 0.68 -18.69
CA LEU A 99 1.72 1.90 -19.20
C LEU A 99 2.99 2.22 -18.45
N GLY A 100 3.02 2.02 -17.13
CA GLY A 100 4.21 2.30 -16.32
C GLY A 100 5.38 1.42 -16.74
N GLU A 101 5.15 0.12 -16.84
CA GLU A 101 6.17 -0.84 -17.32
C GLU A 101 6.61 -0.53 -18.76
N THR A 102 5.65 -0.37 -19.68
CA THR A 102 5.96 -0.16 -21.11
C THR A 102 6.79 1.11 -21.31
N LEU A 103 6.46 2.19 -20.59
CA LEU A 103 7.16 3.46 -20.67
C LEU A 103 8.59 3.37 -20.13
N LEU A 104 8.77 2.75 -18.95
CA LEU A 104 10.10 2.53 -18.37
C LEU A 104 10.98 1.64 -19.25
N LEU A 105 10.44 0.55 -19.79
CA LEU A 105 11.18 -0.33 -20.70
C LEU A 105 11.55 0.36 -22.01
N GLN A 106 10.66 1.20 -22.56
CA GLN A 106 10.96 1.96 -23.76
C GLN A 106 12.05 3.00 -23.51
N LEU A 107 12.00 3.71 -22.38
CA LEU A 107 13.06 4.64 -21.96
C LEU A 107 14.38 3.89 -21.76
N ALA A 108 14.37 2.73 -21.09
CA ALA A 108 15.56 1.91 -20.89
C ALA A 108 16.18 1.39 -22.20
N GLN A 109 15.36 1.20 -23.24
CA GLN A 109 15.82 0.73 -24.57
C GLN A 109 16.33 1.88 -25.45
N SER A 110 15.68 3.04 -25.41
CA SER A 110 16.00 4.17 -26.31
C SER A 110 16.99 5.16 -25.70
N ASN A 111 17.01 5.30 -24.37
CA ASN A 111 17.65 6.40 -23.65
C ASN A 111 17.22 7.79 -24.17
N GLN A 112 15.98 7.88 -24.68
CA GLN A 112 15.40 9.10 -25.22
C GLN A 112 14.14 9.46 -24.43
N ASN A 113 13.90 10.76 -24.28
CA ASN A 113 12.65 11.25 -23.69
C ASN A 113 11.44 10.81 -24.51
N ILE A 114 10.35 10.50 -23.82
CA ILE A 114 9.10 10.02 -24.41
C ILE A 114 7.99 10.96 -23.94
N SER A 115 7.15 11.41 -24.87
CA SER A 115 5.96 12.21 -24.57
C SER A 115 4.86 11.76 -25.54
N GLN A 116 3.71 11.38 -25.00
CA GLN A 116 2.56 11.01 -25.79
C GLN A 116 1.28 11.36 -25.05
N SER A 117 0.26 11.80 -25.78
CA SER A 117 -1.07 12.04 -25.25
C SER A 117 -2.13 11.68 -26.29
N VAL A 118 -3.27 11.22 -25.80
CA VAL A 118 -4.48 10.98 -26.59
C VAL A 118 -5.63 11.73 -25.95
N ILE A 119 -6.31 12.54 -26.76
CA ILE A 119 -7.38 13.43 -26.30
C ILE A 119 -8.60 13.22 -27.19
N ARG A 120 -9.77 13.09 -26.55
CA ARG A 120 -11.08 13.13 -27.22
C ARG A 120 -11.70 14.49 -26.95
N SER A 121 -12.28 15.12 -27.97
CA SER A 121 -13.03 16.35 -27.77
C SER A 121 -14.33 16.09 -27.02
N SER A 122 -14.61 16.90 -26.00
CA SER A 122 -15.87 16.84 -25.25
C SER A 122 -17.07 17.37 -26.04
N THR A 123 -16.85 18.14 -27.12
CA THR A 123 -17.90 18.75 -27.94
C THR A 123 -18.22 17.94 -29.20
N GLY A 124 -17.55 16.81 -29.43
CA GLY A 124 -17.71 16.02 -30.64
C GLY A 124 -17.02 16.59 -31.88
N GLN A 125 -16.43 17.79 -31.78
CA GLN A 125 -15.71 18.46 -32.87
C GLN A 125 -14.20 18.31 -32.74
N THR A 126 -13.48 18.30 -33.85
CA THR A 126 -12.01 18.32 -33.84
C THR A 126 -11.50 19.56 -33.10
N LEU A 127 -10.52 19.38 -32.20
CA LEU A 127 -9.90 20.49 -31.47
C LEU A 127 -9.04 21.33 -32.42
N GLU A 128 -9.10 22.65 -32.31
CA GLU A 128 -8.21 23.54 -33.04
C GLU A 128 -6.75 23.41 -32.52
N PRO A 129 -5.72 23.69 -33.32
CA PRO A 129 -4.32 23.44 -32.95
C PRO A 129 -3.89 24.08 -31.62
N ALA A 130 -4.34 25.31 -31.34
CA ALA A 130 -4.02 26.02 -30.10
C ALA A 130 -4.73 25.40 -28.88
N GLU A 131 -5.97 24.94 -29.06
CA GLU A 131 -6.75 24.29 -28.00
C GLU A 131 -6.18 22.91 -27.69
N LEU A 132 -5.79 22.15 -28.73
CA LEU A 132 -5.12 20.87 -28.58
C LEU A 132 -3.80 21.03 -27.83
N ALA A 133 -2.95 21.98 -28.22
CA ALA A 133 -1.68 22.25 -27.53
C ALA A 133 -1.89 22.63 -26.05
N ALA A 134 -2.90 23.45 -25.75
CA ALA A 134 -3.24 23.80 -24.37
C ALA A 134 -3.76 22.58 -23.57
N ALA A 135 -4.60 21.75 -24.19
CA ALA A 135 -5.11 20.52 -23.57
C ALA A 135 -3.99 19.51 -23.30
N GLN A 136 -3.05 19.35 -24.23
CA GLN A 136 -1.85 18.52 -24.08
C GLN A 136 -0.95 19.04 -22.95
N ALA A 137 -0.64 20.33 -22.92
CA ALA A 137 0.14 20.93 -21.85
C ALA A 137 -0.51 20.73 -20.48
N ARG A 138 -1.84 20.83 -20.41
CA ARG A 138 -2.60 20.60 -19.16
C ARG A 138 -2.50 19.15 -18.69
N ILE A 139 -2.74 18.16 -19.54
CA ILE A 139 -2.71 16.74 -19.12
C ILE A 139 -1.29 16.30 -18.72
N HIS A 140 -0.25 16.85 -19.35
CA HIS A 140 1.16 16.61 -18.98
C HIS A 140 1.59 17.30 -17.69
N SER A 141 0.90 18.35 -17.25
CA SER A 141 1.26 19.08 -16.02
C SER A 141 1.10 18.27 -14.72
N GLY A 142 0.55 17.05 -14.79
CA GLY A 142 0.27 16.21 -13.62
C GLY A 142 -0.96 16.63 -12.81
N VAL A 143 -1.65 17.72 -13.23
CA VAL A 143 -2.90 18.23 -12.65
C VAL A 143 -4.09 17.61 -13.36
N ALA A 144 -4.22 16.29 -13.25
CA ALA A 144 -5.35 15.51 -13.74
C ALA A 144 -6.14 14.91 -12.56
N ASP A 145 -7.35 14.42 -12.83
CA ASP A 145 -8.14 13.71 -11.80
C ASP A 145 -7.38 12.51 -11.24
N ASN A 146 -6.64 11.83 -12.13
CA ASN A 146 -5.76 10.73 -11.78
C ASN A 146 -4.36 11.02 -12.31
N SER A 147 -3.36 10.95 -11.45
CA SER A 147 -1.96 11.14 -11.83
C SER A 147 -1.00 10.27 -11.02
N ILE A 148 0.10 9.90 -11.65
CA ILE A 148 1.19 9.10 -11.09
C ILE A 148 2.49 9.77 -11.51
N ASN A 149 3.29 10.23 -10.56
CA ASN A 149 4.62 10.78 -10.80
C ASN A 149 5.65 9.92 -10.07
N LEU A 150 6.59 9.34 -10.81
CA LEU A 150 7.76 8.65 -10.28
C LEU A 150 9.00 9.46 -10.64
N THR A 151 9.76 9.89 -9.64
CA THR A 151 11.04 10.55 -9.79
C THR A 151 12.15 9.68 -9.23
N LEU A 152 13.17 9.42 -10.04
CA LEU A 152 14.36 8.66 -9.67
C LEU A 152 15.58 9.56 -9.78
N LYS A 153 16.35 9.69 -8.71
CA LYS A 153 17.67 10.33 -8.76
C LYS A 153 18.72 9.25 -8.84
N THR A 154 19.59 9.34 -9.83
CA THR A 154 20.73 8.42 -9.97
C THR A 154 21.85 8.80 -9.00
N ALA A 155 22.75 7.87 -8.71
CA ALA A 155 23.97 8.13 -7.94
C ALA A 155 24.94 9.07 -8.68
N SER A 156 24.82 9.16 -10.01
CA SER A 156 25.61 10.07 -10.85
C SER A 156 25.03 11.50 -10.92
N GLY A 157 23.87 11.76 -10.32
CA GLY A 157 23.25 13.08 -10.24
C GLY A 157 22.24 13.42 -11.34
N LYS A 158 21.91 12.45 -12.22
CA LYS A 158 20.83 12.57 -13.22
C LYS A 158 19.47 12.29 -12.58
N THR A 159 18.42 12.87 -13.15
CA THR A 159 17.03 12.68 -12.70
C THR A 159 16.21 12.06 -13.81
N VAL A 160 15.50 10.97 -13.51
CA VAL A 160 14.47 10.39 -14.39
C VAL A 160 13.11 10.71 -13.81
N GLU A 161 12.25 11.36 -14.60
CA GLU A 161 10.89 11.70 -14.20
C GLU A 161 9.90 10.99 -15.13
N ILE A 162 8.94 10.29 -14.53
CA ILE A 162 7.87 9.56 -15.22
C ILE A 162 6.54 10.09 -14.74
N THR A 163 5.71 10.56 -15.68
CA THR A 163 4.37 11.07 -15.39
C THR A 163 3.35 10.29 -16.19
N LEU A 164 2.30 9.80 -15.52
CA LEU A 164 1.10 9.22 -16.13
C LEU A 164 -0.10 10.03 -15.64
N SER A 165 -0.93 10.52 -16.56
CA SER A 165 -2.08 11.36 -16.24
C SER A 165 -3.32 10.91 -16.98
N SER A 166 -4.46 10.88 -16.29
CA SER A 166 -5.76 10.52 -16.88
C SER A 166 -6.87 11.41 -16.35
N GLN A 167 -7.69 11.89 -17.27
CA GLN A 167 -8.96 12.59 -17.06
C GLN A 167 -10.00 12.00 -18.01
N ASP A 168 -11.29 12.26 -17.82
CA ASP A 168 -12.39 11.65 -18.59
C ASP A 168 -12.12 11.49 -20.09
N ASN A 169 -11.64 12.57 -20.74
CA ASN A 169 -11.39 12.60 -22.18
C ASN A 169 -9.91 12.71 -22.59
N ALA A 170 -8.95 12.53 -21.67
CA ALA A 170 -7.53 12.53 -22.03
C ALA A 170 -6.70 11.56 -21.21
N LEU A 171 -5.68 11.00 -21.85
CA LEU A 171 -4.66 10.15 -21.26
C LEU A 171 -3.31 10.61 -21.78
N ALA A 172 -2.35 10.82 -20.89
CA ALA A 172 -1.00 11.24 -21.25
C ALA A 172 0.05 10.51 -20.45
N VAL A 173 1.20 10.36 -21.07
CA VAL A 173 2.37 9.72 -20.50
C VAL A 173 3.62 10.48 -20.89
N GLN A 174 4.56 10.58 -19.97
CA GLN A 174 5.80 11.30 -20.18
C GLN A 174 6.93 10.63 -19.43
N ALA A 175 8.08 10.52 -20.07
CA ALA A 175 9.33 10.07 -19.46
C ALA A 175 10.45 11.02 -19.88
N GLN A 176 11.12 11.63 -18.90
CA GLN A 176 12.18 12.60 -19.14
C GLN A 176 13.44 12.23 -18.35
N VAL A 177 14.60 12.40 -18.97
CA VAL A 177 15.90 12.33 -18.33
C VAL A 177 16.53 13.71 -18.32
N GLN A 178 16.92 14.17 -17.15
CA GLN A 178 17.61 15.44 -16.92
C GLN A 178 19.04 15.17 -16.45
N GLY A 179 20.00 15.99 -16.89
CA GLY A 179 21.41 15.83 -16.53
C GLY A 179 22.24 14.95 -17.48
N GLY A 180 21.73 14.66 -18.68
CA GLY A 180 22.42 13.90 -19.73
C GLY A 180 21.95 12.46 -19.88
N ASP A 181 22.60 11.70 -20.75
CA ASP A 181 22.24 10.31 -21.06
C ASP A 181 22.50 9.35 -19.90
N LEU A 182 21.60 8.40 -19.66
CA LEU A 182 21.81 7.35 -18.67
C LEU A 182 22.91 6.37 -19.13
N SER A 183 23.69 5.87 -18.18
CA SER A 183 24.66 4.79 -18.37
C SER A 183 23.97 3.44 -18.58
N LYS A 184 24.72 2.42 -19.02
CA LYS A 184 24.18 1.07 -19.23
C LYS A 184 23.65 0.46 -17.93
N GLU A 185 24.35 0.70 -16.84
CA GLU A 185 24.00 0.26 -15.50
C GLU A 185 22.71 0.94 -15.02
N GLU A 186 22.59 2.26 -15.23
CA GLU A 186 21.37 3.04 -14.93
C GLU A 186 20.17 2.55 -15.77
N LEU A 187 20.35 2.30 -17.06
CA LEU A 187 19.31 1.77 -17.95
C LEU A 187 18.87 0.35 -17.55
N ALA A 188 19.80 -0.52 -17.16
CA ALA A 188 19.49 -1.86 -16.68
C ALA A 188 18.68 -1.84 -15.38
N ALA A 189 19.07 -0.99 -14.43
CA ALA A 189 18.34 -0.80 -13.17
C ALA A 189 16.94 -0.21 -13.40
N LEU A 190 16.81 0.73 -14.34
CA LEU A 190 15.51 1.26 -14.77
C LEU A 190 14.59 0.17 -15.32
N GLY A 191 15.13 -0.70 -16.18
CA GLY A 191 14.40 -1.86 -16.69
C GLY A 191 13.96 -2.84 -15.61
N ALA A 192 14.82 -3.11 -14.62
CA ALA A 192 14.49 -3.97 -13.48
C ALA A 192 13.39 -3.39 -12.56
N MET A 193 13.26 -2.07 -12.50
CA MET A 193 12.22 -1.39 -11.72
C MET A 193 10.85 -1.41 -12.40
N ALA A 194 10.79 -1.65 -13.72
CA ALA A 194 9.58 -1.50 -14.52
C ALA A 194 8.39 -2.35 -14.03
N GLU A 195 8.63 -3.63 -13.72
CA GLU A 195 7.62 -4.53 -13.18
C GLU A 195 7.17 -4.10 -11.77
N GLY A 196 8.11 -3.66 -10.94
CA GLY A 196 7.83 -3.15 -9.60
C GLY A 196 6.96 -1.90 -9.60
N PHE A 197 7.25 -0.96 -10.49
CA PHE A 197 6.45 0.25 -10.68
C PHE A 197 5.03 -0.10 -11.14
N GLU A 198 4.88 -0.97 -12.14
CA GLU A 198 3.57 -1.40 -12.61
C GLU A 198 2.78 -2.14 -11.51
N SER A 199 3.44 -3.00 -10.73
CA SER A 199 2.83 -3.70 -9.60
C SER A 199 2.28 -2.72 -8.55
N ALA A 200 3.00 -1.62 -8.28
CA ALA A 200 2.54 -0.56 -7.38
C ALA A 200 1.27 0.12 -7.93
N ILE A 201 1.24 0.45 -9.23
CA ILE A 201 0.07 1.03 -9.90
C ILE A 201 -1.12 0.09 -9.83
N GLN A 202 -0.94 -1.19 -10.18
CA GLN A 202 -2.01 -2.20 -10.15
C GLN A 202 -2.48 -2.52 -8.74
N GLY A 203 -1.60 -2.44 -7.74
CA GLY A 203 -1.95 -2.66 -6.34
C GLY A 203 -2.91 -1.58 -5.82
N LEU A 204 -2.57 -0.31 -6.04
CA LEU A 204 -3.36 0.83 -5.58
C LEU A 204 -4.78 0.86 -6.13
N SER A 205 -4.97 0.25 -7.28
CA SER A 205 -6.21 0.24 -8.02
C SER A 205 -6.95 -1.10 -7.97
N ALA A 206 -6.42 -2.08 -7.23
CA ALA A 206 -7.08 -3.33 -6.94
C ALA A 206 -8.30 -3.13 -6.02
N VAL A 207 -9.19 -4.11 -5.98
CA VAL A 207 -10.36 -4.11 -5.09
C VAL A 207 -10.30 -5.37 -4.20
N PRO A 208 -10.02 -5.23 -2.88
CA PRO A 208 -9.63 -4.01 -2.17
C PRO A 208 -8.22 -3.52 -2.57
N PRO A 209 -7.90 -2.22 -2.37
CA PRO A 209 -6.57 -1.66 -2.65
C PRO A 209 -5.46 -2.37 -1.88
N GLN A 210 -4.29 -2.48 -2.50
CA GLN A 210 -3.09 -3.10 -1.93
C GLN A 210 -1.86 -2.23 -2.17
N LEU A 211 -1.02 -2.05 -1.15
CA LEU A 211 0.27 -1.39 -1.33
C LEU A 211 1.32 -2.42 -1.75
N LYS A 212 1.84 -2.28 -2.97
CA LYS A 212 2.91 -3.13 -3.52
C LYS A 212 4.16 -2.31 -3.82
N LEU A 213 4.74 -1.74 -2.78
CA LEU A 213 5.82 -0.75 -2.88
C LEU A 213 7.22 -1.34 -2.69
N ASP A 214 7.33 -2.63 -2.41
CA ASP A 214 8.61 -3.27 -2.02
C ASP A 214 9.69 -3.10 -3.08
N ALA A 215 9.37 -3.32 -4.36
CA ALA A 215 10.32 -3.16 -5.46
C ALA A 215 10.83 -1.72 -5.61
N LEU A 216 9.98 -0.72 -5.30
CA LEU A 216 10.36 0.69 -5.34
C LEU A 216 11.19 1.10 -4.12
N ALA A 217 10.95 0.50 -2.95
CA ALA A 217 11.73 0.75 -1.74
C ALA A 217 13.06 -0.01 -1.69
N GLN A 218 13.21 -1.10 -2.45
CA GLN A 218 14.41 -1.96 -2.49
C GLN A 218 15.32 -1.65 -3.69
N PHE A 219 15.30 -0.41 -4.18
CA PHE A 219 16.13 0.00 -5.30
C PHE A 219 17.63 -0.19 -5.03
N ASP A 220 18.40 -0.32 -6.11
CA ASP A 220 19.86 -0.42 -6.03
C ASP A 220 20.46 0.94 -5.65
N THR A 221 20.97 1.04 -4.43
CA THR A 221 21.57 2.26 -3.88
C THR A 221 22.92 2.64 -4.51
N ASP A 222 23.52 1.74 -5.26
CA ASP A 222 24.73 2.04 -6.05
C ASP A 222 24.39 2.75 -7.36
N VAL A 223 23.15 2.57 -7.86
CA VAL A 223 22.66 3.17 -9.11
C VAL A 223 21.74 4.36 -8.86
N PHE A 224 20.85 4.28 -7.86
CA PHE A 224 19.92 5.35 -7.49
C PHE A 224 20.24 5.91 -6.10
N SER A 225 20.14 7.23 -5.95
CA SER A 225 20.29 7.95 -4.69
C SER A 225 18.95 8.21 -4.00
N SER A 226 17.86 8.37 -4.76
CA SER A 226 16.50 8.43 -4.21
C SER A 226 15.44 7.93 -5.19
N VAL A 227 14.33 7.47 -4.63
CA VAL A 227 13.08 7.11 -5.32
C VAL A 227 11.93 7.85 -4.65
N ASP A 228 11.18 8.59 -5.45
CA ASP A 228 10.03 9.37 -5.03
C ASP A 228 8.82 8.96 -5.91
N LEU A 229 7.72 8.53 -5.30
CA LEU A 229 6.47 8.21 -5.98
C LEU A 229 5.34 9.03 -5.37
N ILE A 230 4.59 9.73 -6.21
CA ILE A 230 3.38 10.45 -5.81
C ILE A 230 2.25 9.97 -6.70
N THR A 231 1.18 9.48 -6.10
CA THR A 231 -0.04 9.09 -6.83
C THR A 231 -1.24 9.87 -6.33
N ARG A 232 -2.16 10.15 -7.23
CA ARG A 232 -3.46 10.74 -6.95
C ARG A 232 -4.50 10.00 -7.79
N PHE A 233 -5.53 9.49 -7.16
CA PHE A 233 -6.66 8.86 -7.83
C PHE A 233 -7.96 9.46 -7.33
N LYS A 234 -8.85 9.78 -8.26
CA LYS A 234 -10.24 10.11 -7.96
C LYS A 234 -11.04 8.82 -7.94
N LEU A 235 -11.71 8.57 -6.82
CA LEU A 235 -12.57 7.41 -6.61
C LEU A 235 -14.00 7.72 -7.08
N ASP A 236 -14.83 6.68 -7.22
CA ASP A 236 -16.20 6.78 -7.74
C ASP A 236 -17.12 7.65 -6.87
N ASP A 237 -16.80 7.79 -5.57
CA ASP A 237 -17.49 8.65 -4.60
C ASP A 237 -17.01 10.10 -4.61
N ASP A 238 -16.25 10.50 -5.65
CA ASP A 238 -15.59 11.80 -5.82
C ASP A 238 -14.49 12.09 -4.78
N SER A 239 -14.21 11.14 -3.87
CA SER A 239 -13.09 11.27 -2.94
C SER A 239 -11.75 11.09 -3.67
N THR A 240 -10.68 11.65 -3.09
CA THR A 240 -9.33 11.51 -3.64
C THR A 240 -8.50 10.61 -2.74
N GLN A 241 -7.87 9.59 -3.32
CA GLN A 241 -6.83 8.81 -2.68
C GLN A 241 -5.45 9.30 -3.15
N ARG A 242 -4.59 9.68 -2.21
CA ARG A 242 -3.20 10.11 -2.46
C ARG A 242 -2.25 9.18 -1.73
N LEU A 243 -1.17 8.80 -2.41
CA LEU A 243 -0.03 8.08 -1.83
C LEU A 243 1.24 8.87 -2.14
N GLU A 244 2.13 8.97 -1.16
CA GLU A 244 3.50 9.44 -1.33
C GLU A 244 4.46 8.40 -0.77
N LEU A 245 5.47 8.02 -1.54
CA LEU A 245 6.61 7.22 -1.10
C LEU A 245 7.86 8.04 -1.37
N HIS A 246 8.73 8.11 -0.37
CA HIS A 246 10.08 8.63 -0.51
C HIS A 246 11.06 7.62 0.09
N ALA A 247 12.11 7.28 -0.64
CA ALA A 247 13.14 6.37 -0.17
C ALA A 247 14.52 6.84 -0.64
N ASP A 248 15.42 7.08 0.32
CA ASP A 248 16.83 7.43 0.07
C ASP A 248 17.75 6.72 1.09
N ALA A 249 19.05 7.06 1.08
CA ALA A 249 20.02 6.46 1.98
C ALA A 249 19.83 6.85 3.46
N SER A 250 19.06 7.90 3.75
CA SER A 250 18.89 8.51 5.06
C SER A 250 17.52 8.27 5.69
N GLN A 251 16.49 8.04 4.87
CA GLN A 251 15.14 7.83 5.35
C GLN A 251 14.28 7.03 4.37
N ARG A 252 13.21 6.44 4.90
CA ARG A 252 12.08 5.94 4.12
C ARG A 252 10.79 6.50 4.68
N GLN A 253 9.90 6.95 3.81
CA GLN A 253 8.62 7.50 4.20
C GLN A 253 7.53 7.01 3.28
N VAL A 254 6.38 6.66 3.86
CA VAL A 254 5.14 6.40 3.13
C VAL A 254 4.01 7.17 3.79
N ARG A 255 3.29 7.95 3.00
CA ARG A 255 2.09 8.68 3.42
C ARG A 255 0.92 8.31 2.54
N MET A 256 -0.25 8.18 3.11
CA MET A 256 -1.49 7.99 2.37
C MET A 256 -2.62 8.80 2.99
N SER A 257 -3.48 9.34 2.13
CA SER A 257 -4.73 9.97 2.54
C SER A 257 -5.86 9.50 1.62
N GLY A 258 -7.03 9.17 2.16
CA GLY A 258 -8.17 8.71 1.37
C GLY A 258 -9.49 8.74 2.14
N ALA A 259 -10.53 8.13 1.55
CA ALA A 259 -11.88 8.09 2.11
C ALA A 259 -11.97 7.35 3.45
N ALA A 260 -11.24 6.24 3.59
CA ALA A 260 -11.24 5.43 4.83
C ALA A 260 -10.43 6.10 5.96
N GLY A 261 -9.40 6.88 5.61
CA GLY A 261 -8.48 7.45 6.59
C GLY A 261 -7.14 7.83 5.99
N ASP A 262 -6.23 8.19 6.88
CA ASP A 262 -4.89 8.66 6.56
C ASP A 262 -3.85 7.85 7.36
N PHE A 263 -2.65 7.67 6.81
CA PHE A 263 -1.50 7.21 7.58
C PHE A 263 -0.20 7.88 7.14
N ASP A 264 0.76 8.00 8.06
CA ASP A 264 2.12 8.51 7.84
C ASP A 264 3.10 7.58 8.55
N LEU A 265 4.09 7.09 7.82
CA LEU A 265 5.19 6.29 8.33
C LEU A 265 6.50 6.92 7.89
N SER A 266 7.43 7.07 8.81
CA SER A 266 8.79 7.53 8.54
C SER A 266 9.79 6.70 9.33
N VAL A 267 10.87 6.30 8.67
CA VAL A 267 11.97 5.51 9.23
C VAL A 267 13.28 6.27 9.00
N ASP A 268 14.06 6.46 10.05
CA ASP A 268 15.38 7.11 10.02
C ASP A 268 16.49 6.06 9.85
N LEU A 269 17.19 6.12 8.71
CA LEU A 269 18.25 5.20 8.32
C LEU A 269 19.67 5.73 8.61
N LYS A 270 19.80 6.95 9.15
CA LYS A 270 21.11 7.58 9.41
C LYS A 270 21.93 6.79 10.43
N ASN A 271 21.26 6.14 11.38
CA ASN A 271 21.89 5.39 12.45
C ASN A 271 22.08 3.91 12.10
N ALA A 272 22.86 3.59 11.07
CA ALA A 272 23.08 2.19 10.67
C ALA A 272 23.66 1.30 11.80
N ALA A 273 24.32 1.89 12.80
CA ALA A 273 24.91 1.17 13.92
C ALA A 273 23.89 0.49 14.86
N ILE A 274 22.63 0.95 14.90
CA ILE A 274 21.57 0.36 15.74
C ILE A 274 20.86 -0.82 15.07
N LEU A 275 21.13 -1.05 13.78
CA LEU A 275 20.48 -2.11 13.01
C LEU A 275 20.94 -3.49 13.48
N GLY A 276 19.97 -4.37 13.73
CA GLY A 276 20.20 -5.76 14.09
C GLY A 276 20.57 -6.63 12.89
N ASP A 277 20.81 -7.91 13.16
CA ASP A 277 20.89 -8.92 12.11
C ASP A 277 19.50 -9.22 11.48
N SER A 278 19.47 -10.06 10.45
CA SER A 278 18.23 -10.40 9.73
C SER A 278 17.17 -11.05 10.63
N ASN A 279 17.58 -11.91 11.57
CA ASN A 279 16.66 -12.61 12.46
C ASN A 279 16.07 -11.64 13.48
N GLN A 280 16.92 -10.77 14.04
CA GLN A 280 16.52 -9.74 14.98
C GLN A 280 15.50 -8.79 14.35
N LYS A 281 15.76 -8.33 13.11
CA LYS A 281 14.85 -7.49 12.34
C LYS A 281 13.52 -8.18 12.06
N ALA A 282 13.54 -9.43 11.59
CA ALA A 282 12.32 -10.19 11.28
C ALA A 282 11.44 -10.39 12.52
N LYS A 283 12.05 -10.71 13.68
CA LYS A 283 11.34 -10.82 14.96
C LYS A 283 10.71 -9.50 15.40
N ALA A 284 11.47 -8.41 15.34
CA ALA A 284 10.97 -7.10 15.74
C ALA A 284 9.82 -6.63 14.82
N LEU A 285 9.96 -6.82 13.51
CA LEU A 285 8.92 -6.54 12.53
C LEU A 285 7.65 -7.36 12.83
N ALA A 286 7.78 -8.67 13.06
CA ALA A 286 6.65 -9.53 13.42
C ALA A 286 5.98 -9.11 14.75
N SER A 287 6.76 -8.65 15.73
CA SER A 287 6.22 -8.13 16.99
C SER A 287 5.36 -6.89 16.80
N TYR A 288 5.84 -5.91 16.02
CA TYR A 288 5.08 -4.69 15.73
C TYR A 288 3.84 -4.95 14.88
N LEU A 289 3.91 -5.84 13.88
CA LEU A 289 2.73 -6.23 13.09
C LEU A 289 1.65 -6.88 13.96
N ARG A 290 2.03 -7.73 14.92
CA ARG A 290 1.07 -8.30 15.88
C ARG A 290 0.41 -7.21 16.74
N GLN A 291 1.15 -6.18 17.13
CA GLN A 291 0.61 -5.07 17.91
C GLN A 291 -0.36 -4.20 17.10
N ILE A 292 -0.05 -3.95 15.83
CA ILE A 292 -0.94 -3.25 14.90
C ILE A 292 -2.25 -4.03 14.74
N GLU A 293 -2.18 -5.35 14.53
CA GLU A 293 -3.37 -6.20 14.42
C GLU A 293 -4.18 -6.25 15.73
N ALA A 294 -3.51 -6.38 16.88
CA ALA A 294 -4.18 -6.35 18.18
C ALA A 294 -4.87 -4.99 18.43
N ALA A 295 -4.25 -3.89 18.01
CA ALA A 295 -4.85 -2.56 18.10
C ALA A 295 -6.07 -2.42 17.18
N ARG A 296 -6.01 -2.94 15.94
CA ARG A 296 -7.17 -3.02 15.03
C ARG A 296 -8.33 -3.73 15.70
N ASP A 297 -8.11 -4.93 16.22
CA ASP A 297 -9.18 -5.75 16.81
C ASP A 297 -9.77 -5.10 18.07
N ARG A 298 -8.93 -4.46 18.88
CA ARG A 298 -9.35 -3.78 20.11
C ARG A 298 -10.12 -2.49 19.83
N GLY A 299 -9.69 -1.73 18.82
CA GLY A 299 -10.27 -0.45 18.42
C GLY A 299 -11.35 -0.53 17.33
N ASP A 300 -11.69 -1.73 16.85
CA ASP A 300 -12.64 -1.95 15.74
C ASP A 300 -12.26 -1.22 14.45
N GLY A 301 -10.95 -1.11 14.16
CA GLY A 301 -10.45 -0.36 13.02
C GLY A 301 -10.73 -1.02 11.66
N ASP A 302 -10.81 -0.21 10.61
CA ASP A 302 -11.03 -0.62 9.22
C ASP A 302 -9.94 -1.57 8.74
N ARG A 303 -10.35 -2.79 8.40
CA ARG A 303 -9.44 -3.87 8.04
C ARG A 303 -8.61 -3.57 6.79
N ASN A 304 -9.16 -2.85 5.82
CA ASN A 304 -8.47 -2.56 4.56
C ASN A 304 -7.40 -1.47 4.76
N LEU A 305 -7.74 -0.41 5.49
CA LEU A 305 -6.80 0.65 5.87
C LEU A 305 -5.63 0.08 6.67
N LEU A 306 -5.91 -0.75 7.68
CA LEU A 306 -4.87 -1.34 8.52
C LEU A 306 -4.02 -2.36 7.77
N SER A 307 -4.59 -3.12 6.83
CA SER A 307 -3.82 -4.00 5.92
C SER A 307 -2.85 -3.21 5.04
N MET A 308 -3.27 -2.06 4.51
CA MET A 308 -2.39 -1.15 3.77
C MET A 308 -1.31 -0.56 4.69
N PHE A 309 -1.66 -0.13 5.90
CA PHE A 309 -0.71 0.37 6.89
C PHE A 309 0.35 -0.68 7.27
N GLU A 310 -0.05 -1.93 7.51
CA GLU A 310 0.88 -3.05 7.75
C GLU A 310 1.80 -3.32 6.55
N SER A 311 1.26 -3.23 5.33
CA SER A 311 2.03 -3.39 4.10
C SER A 311 3.06 -2.27 3.95
N ALA A 312 2.67 -1.01 4.18
CA ALA A 312 3.59 0.13 4.20
C ALA A 312 4.68 -0.04 5.28
N PHE A 313 4.30 -0.48 6.48
CA PHE A 313 5.24 -0.74 7.58
C PHE A 313 6.28 -1.80 7.20
N LYS A 314 5.85 -2.88 6.54
CA LYS A 314 6.77 -3.89 5.99
C LYS A 314 7.68 -3.28 4.92
N THR A 315 7.15 -2.53 3.96
CA THR A 315 7.94 -1.92 2.89
C THR A 315 9.06 -1.03 3.43
N VAL A 316 8.76 -0.13 4.37
CA VAL A 316 9.77 0.80 4.93
C VAL A 316 10.84 0.10 5.78
N HIS A 317 10.56 -1.11 6.27
CA HIS A 317 11.51 -1.93 7.03
C HIS A 317 12.08 -3.14 6.25
N SER A 318 11.71 -3.32 4.98
CA SER A 318 12.00 -4.54 4.20
C SER A 318 13.47 -4.69 3.83
N SER A 319 14.16 -3.59 3.56
CA SER A 319 15.59 -3.55 3.33
C SER A 319 16.20 -2.34 4.02
N TYR A 320 17.39 -2.51 4.57
CA TYR A 320 18.19 -1.40 5.06
C TYR A 320 19.42 -1.30 4.17
N PRO A 321 19.84 -0.08 3.77
CA PRO A 321 21.08 0.08 3.05
C PRO A 321 22.20 -0.57 3.87
N GLN A 322 23.00 -1.43 3.23
CA GLN A 322 24.19 -1.92 3.89
C GLN A 322 25.04 -0.70 4.23
N SER A 323 25.51 -0.62 5.48
CA SER A 323 26.38 0.49 5.87
C SER A 323 27.58 0.51 4.93
N ARG A 324 27.63 1.48 3.99
CA ARG A 324 28.90 1.77 3.32
C ARG A 324 29.86 2.09 4.44
N ALA A 325 30.88 1.24 4.61
CA ALA A 325 31.99 1.55 5.48
C ALA A 325 32.46 2.95 5.06
N THR A 326 32.29 3.93 5.94
CA THR A 326 32.73 5.30 5.70
C THR A 326 34.25 5.28 5.63
N SER A 327 34.78 5.01 4.44
CA SER A 327 36.19 5.21 4.10
C SER A 327 36.42 6.72 4.02
N GLY A 328 36.52 7.35 5.18
CA GLY A 328 36.78 8.77 5.34
C GLY A 328 37.21 9.07 6.76
N LEU A 329 38.15 10.00 6.91
CA LEU A 329 38.74 10.49 8.15
C LEU A 329 37.74 11.08 9.18
N GLN A 330 36.42 11.01 8.92
CA GLN A 330 35.35 11.45 9.81
C GLN A 330 34.70 10.33 10.66
N ALA A 331 35.12 9.07 10.50
CA ALA A 331 34.61 7.94 11.31
C ALA A 331 35.16 7.87 12.76
N SER A 332 35.80 8.93 13.26
CA SER A 332 36.59 8.91 14.51
C SER A 332 35.80 9.25 15.78
N THR A 333 34.54 9.68 15.70
CA THR A 333 33.74 10.11 16.88
C THR A 333 32.40 9.38 17.04
N ALA A 334 32.00 8.52 16.11
CA ALA A 334 30.77 7.75 16.23
C ALA A 334 30.98 6.53 17.15
N ILE A 335 30.17 6.43 18.21
CA ILE A 335 30.10 5.26 19.08
C ILE A 335 29.73 4.04 18.22
N LYS A 336 30.63 3.06 18.13
CA LYS A 336 30.36 1.81 17.41
C LYS A 336 29.65 0.83 18.33
N LEU A 337 28.43 0.41 17.98
CA LEU A 337 27.70 -0.57 18.77
C LEU A 337 28.31 -1.98 18.62
N THR A 338 28.46 -2.65 19.75
CA THR A 338 28.88 -4.05 19.87
C THR A 338 27.67 -5.00 19.74
N ASP A 339 27.90 -6.30 19.59
CA ASP A 339 26.83 -7.31 19.56
C ASP A 339 26.02 -7.31 20.86
N THR A 340 26.69 -7.06 22.00
CA THR A 340 26.04 -6.91 23.30
C THR A 340 25.10 -5.70 23.32
N ASP A 341 25.52 -4.58 22.71
CA ASP A 341 24.64 -3.41 22.59
C ASP A 341 23.43 -3.73 21.71
N ARG A 342 23.64 -4.40 20.57
CA ARG A 342 22.54 -4.81 19.68
C ARG A 342 21.56 -5.78 20.33
N SER A 343 22.02 -6.65 21.23
CA SER A 343 21.16 -7.63 21.91
C SER A 343 20.07 -7.02 22.80
N VAL A 344 20.26 -5.78 23.26
CA VAL A 344 19.29 -5.06 24.09
C VAL A 344 18.44 -4.05 23.30
N LEU A 345 18.56 -4.07 21.97
CA LEU A 345 17.79 -3.21 21.06
C LEU A 345 16.81 -4.07 20.25
N SER A 346 15.79 -3.43 19.67
CA SER A 346 14.90 -4.12 18.74
C SER A 346 15.62 -4.59 17.47
N GLY A 347 16.62 -3.82 17.03
CA GLY A 347 17.37 -3.99 15.79
C GLY A 347 16.68 -3.45 14.53
N LEU A 348 15.54 -2.78 14.68
CA LEU A 348 14.99 -1.93 13.62
C LEU A 348 15.61 -0.54 13.69
N ALA A 349 15.57 0.17 12.55
CA ALA A 349 15.78 1.60 12.50
C ALA A 349 14.75 2.33 13.39
N ASP A 350 15.08 3.55 13.79
CA ASP A 350 14.14 4.41 14.50
C ASP A 350 13.03 4.86 13.54
N PHE A 351 11.81 5.01 14.05
CA PHE A 351 10.65 5.28 13.21
C PHE A 351 9.51 5.98 13.97
N SER A 352 8.61 6.61 13.22
CA SER A 352 7.30 7.03 13.68
C SER A 352 6.24 6.58 12.68
N ALA A 353 5.14 6.01 13.17
CA ALA A 353 4.04 5.53 12.36
C ALA A 353 2.72 5.94 13.01
N THR A 354 1.80 6.48 12.21
CA THR A 354 0.47 6.88 12.66
C THR A 354 -0.56 6.49 11.62
N VAL A 355 -1.69 5.94 12.07
CA VAL A 355 -2.88 5.68 11.24
C VAL A 355 -4.09 6.29 11.92
N THR A 356 -4.96 6.94 11.15
CA THR A 356 -6.16 7.61 11.64
C THR A 356 -7.30 7.42 10.65
N GLU A 357 -8.42 6.90 11.12
CA GLU A 357 -9.62 6.76 10.31
C GLU A 357 -10.39 8.07 10.21
N LYS A 358 -11.14 8.23 9.12
CA LYS A 358 -12.08 9.36 9.03
C LYS A 358 -13.15 9.19 10.08
N THR A 359 -13.37 10.25 10.85
CA THR A 359 -14.38 10.25 11.90
C THR A 359 -15.78 10.20 11.28
N VAL A 360 -16.60 9.25 11.73
CA VAL A 360 -17.97 9.06 11.25
C VAL A 360 -18.94 9.43 12.35
N ASN A 361 -19.96 10.22 12.02
CA ASN A 361 -21.11 10.42 12.89
C ASN A 361 -22.12 9.30 12.63
N GLY A 362 -21.98 8.19 13.36
CA GLY A 362 -22.81 7.00 13.20
C GLY A 362 -24.20 7.11 13.83
N ASN A 363 -24.42 8.07 14.73
CA ASN A 363 -25.66 8.18 15.50
C ASN A 363 -26.32 9.57 15.37
N PRO A 364 -27.33 9.73 14.49
CA PRO A 364 -28.06 10.99 14.34
C PRO A 364 -28.76 11.46 15.62
N ALA A 365 -29.16 10.55 16.52
CA ALA A 365 -29.79 10.91 17.79
C ALA A 365 -28.78 11.47 18.81
N ARG A 366 -27.49 11.17 18.64
CA ARG A 366 -26.39 11.61 19.52
C ARG A 366 -25.17 12.04 18.70
N PRO A 367 -25.20 13.24 18.08
CA PRO A 367 -24.12 13.70 17.21
C PRO A 367 -22.73 13.86 17.86
N GLY A 368 -22.66 13.81 19.20
CA GLY A 368 -21.39 13.83 19.94
C GLY A 368 -20.72 12.46 20.06
N GLU A 369 -21.42 11.37 19.74
CA GLU A 369 -20.89 10.01 19.70
C GLU A 369 -20.30 9.76 18.31
N LEU A 370 -19.00 9.96 18.21
CA LEU A 370 -18.28 9.81 16.96
C LEU A 370 -17.56 8.47 16.93
N ASP A 371 -17.57 7.84 15.76
CA ASP A 371 -16.76 6.67 15.46
C ASP A 371 -15.41 7.14 14.92
N SER A 372 -14.34 6.66 15.54
CA SER A 372 -12.97 7.07 15.20
C SER A 372 -11.98 6.02 15.63
N PHE A 373 -10.86 5.95 14.91
CA PHE A 373 -9.73 5.12 15.24
C PHE A 373 -8.44 5.92 15.03
N ASN A 374 -7.55 5.90 16.02
CA ASN A 374 -6.23 6.50 15.93
C ASN A 374 -5.22 5.57 16.61
N TYR A 375 -4.22 5.13 15.85
CA TYR A 375 -3.13 4.34 16.39
C TYR A 375 -1.78 4.96 16.03
N ARG A 376 -0.92 5.10 17.04
CA ARG A 376 0.44 5.64 16.90
C ARG A 376 1.44 4.63 17.44
N LEU A 377 2.56 4.50 16.73
CA LEU A 377 3.69 3.66 17.10
C LEU A 377 4.99 4.43 16.83
N SER A 378 5.96 4.34 17.74
CA SER A 378 7.26 4.96 17.51
C SER A 378 8.39 4.21 18.19
N GLN A 379 9.59 4.36 17.64
CA GLN A 379 10.84 3.93 18.24
C GLN A 379 11.89 5.00 18.06
N ALA A 380 12.63 5.31 19.12
CA ALA A 380 13.76 6.23 19.08
C ALA A 380 14.93 5.69 19.91
N THR A 381 16.13 5.76 19.35
CA THR A 381 17.36 5.29 19.97
C THR A 381 18.32 6.46 20.15
N GLN A 382 18.79 6.66 21.38
CA GLN A 382 19.75 7.69 21.72
C GLN A 382 21.04 7.04 22.21
N SER A 383 22.16 7.43 21.62
CA SER A 383 23.48 7.13 22.15
C SER A 383 24.10 8.40 22.73
N LYS A 384 24.60 8.33 23.96
CA LYS A 384 25.29 9.41 24.67
C LYS A 384 26.60 8.88 25.21
N GLY A 385 27.63 9.70 25.31
CA GLY A 385 28.93 9.28 25.84
C GLY A 385 30.07 10.15 25.33
N GLN A 386 31.16 10.19 26.07
CA GLN A 386 32.37 10.91 25.64
C GLN A 386 33.21 10.09 24.67
N ASP A 387 33.20 8.77 24.84
CA ASP A 387 34.01 7.84 24.06
C ASP A 387 33.38 6.43 24.06
N GLN A 388 34.02 5.49 23.36
CA GLN A 388 33.57 4.11 23.27
C GLN A 388 33.52 3.40 24.64
N LEU A 389 34.34 3.79 25.61
CA LEU A 389 34.44 3.16 26.93
C LEU A 389 33.44 3.75 27.93
N ASN A 390 32.98 4.97 27.69
CA ASN A 390 32.07 5.74 28.54
C ASN A 390 30.86 6.16 27.73
N ARG A 391 29.92 5.21 27.56
CA ARG A 391 28.74 5.35 26.70
C ARG A 391 27.47 4.81 27.35
N LYS A 392 26.32 5.38 27.00
CA LYS A 392 24.98 4.93 27.35
C LYS A 392 24.10 4.95 26.11
N ILE A 393 23.37 3.86 25.88
CA ILE A 393 22.42 3.72 24.79
C ILE A 393 21.05 3.50 25.43
N VAL A 394 20.06 4.28 25.01
CA VAL A 394 18.67 4.16 25.44
C VAL A 394 17.78 4.04 24.23
N GLN A 395 16.93 3.02 24.18
CA GLN A 395 15.91 2.87 23.15
C GLN A 395 14.53 2.92 23.80
N ASN A 396 13.70 3.82 23.29
CA ASN A 396 12.30 3.97 23.68
C ASN A 396 11.42 3.46 22.56
N GLN A 397 10.47 2.61 22.89
CA GLN A 397 9.40 2.15 22.00
C GLN A 397 8.07 2.55 22.65
N GLN A 398 7.13 3.08 21.87
CA GLN A 398 5.84 3.57 22.38
C GLN A 398 4.71 3.24 21.41
N SER A 399 3.55 2.89 21.96
CA SER A 399 2.30 2.81 21.21
C SER A 399 1.15 3.50 21.94
N HIS A 400 0.21 4.05 21.19
CA HIS A 400 -1.01 4.64 21.74
C HIS A 400 -2.19 4.36 20.81
N LEU A 401 -3.27 3.79 21.37
CA LEU A 401 -4.54 3.56 20.69
C LEU A 401 -5.60 4.44 21.33
N THR A 402 -6.32 5.21 20.51
CA THR A 402 -7.58 5.84 20.88
C THR A 402 -8.62 5.43 19.87
N ALA A 403 -9.72 4.83 20.33
CA ALA A 403 -10.80 4.42 19.44
C ALA A 403 -12.17 4.62 20.08
N HIS A 404 -13.14 4.90 19.24
CA HIS A 404 -14.54 5.05 19.59
C HIS A 404 -15.38 4.36 18.53
N TYR A 405 -16.33 3.52 18.93
CA TYR A 405 -17.18 2.81 17.97
C TYR A 405 -18.48 2.31 18.59
N HIS A 406 -19.50 2.16 17.76
CA HIS A 406 -20.77 1.54 18.14
C HIS A 406 -20.80 0.06 17.81
N LYS A 407 -21.36 -0.77 18.70
CA LYS A 407 -21.70 -2.18 18.43
C LYS A 407 -23.17 -2.47 18.74
N PRO A 408 -23.82 -3.36 17.99
CA PRO A 408 -25.17 -3.82 18.30
C PRO A 408 -25.18 -4.56 19.65
N LEU A 409 -26.31 -4.53 20.37
CA LEU A 409 -26.46 -5.28 21.63
C LEU A 409 -26.35 -6.80 21.44
N TYR A 410 -26.69 -7.29 20.23
CA TYR A 410 -26.69 -8.69 19.89
C TYR A 410 -25.84 -8.94 18.65
N ALA A 411 -25.00 -9.98 18.71
CA ALA A 411 -24.16 -10.38 17.61
C ALA A 411 -24.98 -10.69 16.34
N GLY A 412 -24.51 -10.21 15.19
CA GLY A 412 -25.15 -10.44 13.90
C GLY A 412 -26.30 -9.47 13.54
N GLN A 413 -26.69 -8.57 14.45
CA GLN A 413 -27.61 -7.48 14.09
C GLN A 413 -26.86 -6.36 13.35
N LYS A 414 -27.48 -5.84 12.28
CA LYS A 414 -26.97 -4.63 11.63
C LYS A 414 -27.38 -3.42 12.45
N LEU A 415 -26.42 -2.54 12.72
CA LEU A 415 -26.68 -1.29 13.41
C LEU A 415 -27.19 -0.25 12.39
N GLU A 416 -28.42 0.23 12.60
CA GLU A 416 -29.08 1.24 11.77
C GLU A 416 -29.64 2.32 12.71
N LEU A 417 -28.75 3.16 13.24
CA LEU A 417 -29.13 4.19 14.21
C LEU A 417 -29.85 5.34 13.52
N THR A 418 -31.05 5.66 13.99
CA THR A 418 -31.84 6.80 13.54
C THR A 418 -32.28 7.65 14.73
N THR A 419 -33.04 8.71 14.51
CA THR A 419 -33.62 9.49 15.61
C THR A 419 -34.76 8.76 16.34
N ASP A 420 -35.26 7.63 15.83
CA ASP A 420 -36.27 6.82 16.50
C ASP A 420 -35.67 6.10 17.72
N PRO A 421 -36.22 6.28 18.94
CA PRO A 421 -35.83 5.52 20.11
C PRO A 421 -35.74 4.00 19.87
N GLN A 422 -36.63 3.40 19.08
CA GLN A 422 -36.61 1.96 18.82
C GLN A 422 -35.35 1.48 18.06
N SER A 423 -34.67 2.38 17.36
CA SER A 423 -33.39 2.07 16.68
C SER A 423 -32.16 2.20 17.60
N GLN A 424 -32.32 2.85 18.76
CA GLN A 424 -31.23 3.23 19.66
C GLN A 424 -30.89 2.11 20.66
N ASN A 425 -30.48 0.96 20.14
CA ASN A 425 -30.09 -0.21 20.90
C ASN A 425 -28.65 -0.62 20.56
N TYR A 426 -27.67 -0.15 21.35
CA TYR A 426 -26.25 -0.34 21.05
C TYR A 426 -25.39 -0.22 22.31
N GLN A 427 -24.13 -0.62 22.15
CA GLN A 427 -23.04 -0.30 23.06
C GLN A 427 -22.11 0.68 22.36
N TYR A 428 -21.73 1.75 23.05
CA TYR A 428 -20.70 2.67 22.62
C TYR A 428 -19.42 2.38 23.39
N TYR A 429 -18.36 2.04 22.65
CA TYR A 429 -17.05 1.71 23.19
C TYR A 429 -16.15 2.92 23.09
N GLN A 430 -15.40 3.19 24.16
CA GLN A 430 -14.31 4.15 24.16
C GLN A 430 -13.05 3.45 24.68
N ILE A 431 -12.01 3.45 23.85
CA ILE A 431 -10.73 2.77 24.10
C ILE A 431 -9.64 3.83 24.22
N ASP A 432 -8.85 3.74 25.29
CA ASP A 432 -7.61 4.50 25.47
C ASP A 432 -6.55 3.55 26.02
N ASP A 433 -5.60 3.20 25.17
CA ASP A 433 -4.48 2.35 25.54
C ASP A 433 -3.14 3.02 25.27
N GLN A 434 -2.18 2.75 26.14
CA GLN A 434 -0.82 3.23 26.05
C GLN A 434 0.14 2.10 26.42
N ALA A 435 1.22 1.95 25.67
CA ALA A 435 2.30 1.07 26.04
C ALA A 435 3.65 1.71 25.76
N SER A 436 4.64 1.35 26.57
CA SER A 436 6.03 1.79 26.41
C SER A 436 6.99 0.69 26.83
N SER A 437 8.11 0.60 26.11
CA SER A 437 9.28 -0.18 26.47
C SER A 437 10.51 0.70 26.42
N THR A 438 11.31 0.69 27.47
CA THR A 438 12.57 1.44 27.57
C THR A 438 13.70 0.49 27.88
N SER A 439 14.60 0.32 26.92
CA SER A 439 15.83 -0.44 27.09
C SER A 439 17.01 0.49 27.27
N SER A 440 17.88 0.18 28.24
CA SER A 440 19.07 0.96 28.55
C SER A 440 20.27 0.05 28.72
N ILE A 441 21.41 0.45 28.16
CA ILE A 441 22.70 -0.19 28.37
C ILE A 441 23.79 0.87 28.53
N GLY A 442 24.68 0.69 29.52
CA GLY A 442 25.66 1.69 29.92
C GLY A 442 27.01 1.10 30.31
N TYR A 443 28.06 1.82 29.94
CA TYR A 443 29.45 1.45 30.16
C TYR A 443 30.21 2.59 30.83
N VAL A 444 31.07 2.21 31.77
CA VAL A 444 32.06 3.11 32.39
C VAL A 444 33.42 2.44 32.31
N LYS A 445 34.40 3.14 31.72
CA LYS A 445 35.75 2.61 31.48
C LYS A 445 35.73 1.24 30.78
N GLY A 446 34.78 1.04 29.86
CA GLY A 446 34.59 -0.18 29.06
C GLY A 446 33.91 -1.34 29.80
N LYS A 447 33.59 -1.19 31.09
CA LYS A 447 32.85 -2.20 31.85
C LYS A 447 31.35 -1.93 31.75
N LEU A 448 30.58 -2.98 31.48
CA LEU A 448 29.12 -2.94 31.51
C LEU A 448 28.66 -2.71 32.96
N VAL A 449 28.03 -1.56 33.21
CA VAL A 449 27.56 -1.14 34.55
C VAL A 449 26.04 -1.00 34.63
N GLU A 450 25.38 -0.80 33.51
CA GLU A 450 23.93 -0.65 33.42
C GLU A 450 23.41 -1.52 32.30
N ALA A 451 22.38 -2.31 32.59
CA ALA A 451 21.55 -2.96 31.59
C ALA A 451 20.16 -3.24 32.17
N SER A 452 19.14 -2.65 31.58
CA SER A 452 17.77 -2.83 32.06
C SER A 452 16.76 -2.65 30.94
N VAL A 453 15.63 -3.34 31.09
CA VAL A 453 14.43 -3.08 30.29
C VAL A 453 13.27 -2.73 31.22
N SER A 454 12.51 -1.71 30.89
CA SER A 454 11.31 -1.30 31.62
C SER A 454 10.11 -1.30 30.69
N HIS A 455 9.07 -2.04 31.05
CA HIS A 455 7.79 -2.06 30.34
C HIS A 455 6.73 -1.36 31.16
N SER A 456 5.81 -0.67 30.48
CA SER A 456 4.59 -0.13 31.07
C SER A 456 3.49 -0.20 30.04
N ALA A 457 2.34 -0.75 30.42
CA ALA A 457 1.13 -0.74 29.60
C ALA A 457 -0.07 -0.35 30.46
N SER A 458 -0.98 0.44 29.87
CA SER A 458 -2.24 0.87 30.43
C SER A 458 -3.31 0.69 29.37
N GLN A 459 -4.44 0.12 29.75
CA GLN A 459 -5.59 -0.12 28.89
C GLN A 459 -6.84 0.34 29.61
N SER A 460 -7.67 1.12 28.93
CA SER A 460 -8.93 1.62 29.45
C SER A 460 -10.03 1.36 28.44
N THR A 461 -11.13 0.78 28.91
CA THR A 461 -12.33 0.56 28.10
C THR A 461 -13.53 1.10 28.86
N ARG A 462 -14.20 2.10 28.29
CA ARG A 462 -15.52 2.54 28.71
C ARG A 462 -16.57 1.97 27.78
N ILE A 463 -17.63 1.40 28.34
CA ILE A 463 -18.76 0.86 27.58
C ILE A 463 -20.03 1.50 28.12
N SER A 464 -20.70 2.25 27.25
CA SER A 464 -22.02 2.82 27.52
C SER A 464 -23.08 2.02 26.76
N LYS A 465 -24.01 1.39 27.47
CA LYS A 465 -25.09 0.59 26.90
C LYS A 465 -26.37 1.40 26.83
N TYR A 466 -26.95 1.46 25.63
CA TYR A 466 -28.20 2.14 25.37
C TYR A 466 -29.29 1.14 24.96
N VAL A 467 -30.47 1.29 25.56
CA VAL A 467 -31.69 0.56 25.19
C VAL A 467 -32.79 1.56 24.95
N MET A 468 -33.40 1.51 23.78
CA MET A 468 -34.41 2.48 23.33
C MET A 468 -33.97 3.96 23.50
N GLY A 469 -32.67 4.25 23.38
CA GLY A 469 -32.10 5.60 23.53
C GLY A 469 -31.78 6.02 24.96
N HIS A 470 -32.16 5.22 25.96
CA HIS A 470 -31.85 5.45 27.36
C HIS A 470 -30.53 4.76 27.74
N LEU A 471 -29.69 5.46 28.51
CA LEU A 471 -28.46 4.87 29.06
C LEU A 471 -28.85 3.93 30.19
N GLU A 472 -28.60 2.64 30.00
CA GLU A 472 -28.89 1.59 30.99
C GLU A 472 -27.65 1.25 31.82
N GLU A 473 -26.46 1.33 31.23
CA GLU A 473 -25.22 0.92 31.87
C GLU A 473 -24.05 1.77 31.35
N ASP A 474 -23.13 2.14 32.24
CA ASP A 474 -21.90 2.86 31.89
C ASP A 474 -20.78 2.35 32.80
N ASN A 475 -19.86 1.59 32.21
CA ASN A 475 -18.78 0.93 32.94
C ASN A 475 -17.43 1.34 32.37
N VAL A 476 -16.47 1.60 33.26
CA VAL A 476 -15.06 1.85 32.90
C VAL A 476 -14.20 0.77 33.53
N THR A 477 -13.40 0.08 32.71
CA THR A 477 -12.48 -0.98 33.15
C THR A 477 -11.03 -0.59 32.83
N PRO A 478 -10.32 0.06 33.78
CA PRO A 478 -8.90 0.36 33.62
C PRO A 478 -8.03 -0.81 34.09
N VAL A 479 -6.99 -1.14 33.34
CA VAL A 479 -5.98 -2.15 33.68
C VAL A 479 -4.61 -1.58 33.36
N SER A 480 -3.67 -1.65 34.30
CA SER A 480 -2.28 -1.22 34.07
C SER A 480 -1.28 -2.17 34.71
N SER A 481 -0.10 -2.26 34.12
CA SER A 481 1.03 -3.04 34.64
C SER A 481 2.33 -2.38 34.23
N SER A 482 3.32 -2.43 35.12
CA SER A 482 4.68 -1.97 34.83
C SER A 482 5.70 -2.86 35.51
N LYS A 483 6.79 -3.15 34.82
CA LYS A 483 7.88 -3.98 35.34
C LYS A 483 9.22 -3.52 34.77
N THR A 484 10.19 -3.38 35.65
CA THR A 484 11.60 -3.18 35.28
C THR A 484 12.38 -4.45 35.59
N GLN A 485 13.14 -4.92 34.61
CA GLN A 485 14.02 -6.09 34.72
C GLN A 485 15.47 -5.65 34.57
N ASN A 486 16.33 -6.11 35.47
CA ASN A 486 17.76 -5.91 35.38
C ASN A 486 18.36 -7.01 34.49
N LEU A 487 18.99 -6.62 33.38
CA LEU A 487 19.57 -7.54 32.40
C LEU A 487 21.08 -7.73 32.59
N LEU A 488 21.69 -7.07 33.59
CA LEU A 488 23.14 -7.06 33.77
C LEU A 488 23.70 -8.47 33.98
N GLY A 489 23.08 -9.25 34.86
CA GLY A 489 23.51 -10.64 35.13
C GLY A 489 23.35 -11.55 33.91
N LEU A 490 22.22 -11.43 33.20
CA LEU A 490 21.94 -12.21 31.98
C LEU A 490 22.93 -11.88 30.87
N LEU A 491 23.25 -10.60 30.67
CA LEU A 491 24.24 -10.17 29.67
C LEU A 491 25.66 -10.59 30.03
N GLN A 492 26.04 -10.54 31.31
CA GLN A 492 27.34 -11.03 31.76
C GLN A 492 27.49 -12.53 31.52
N GLN A 493 26.43 -13.32 31.77
CA GLN A 493 26.41 -14.74 31.45
C GLN A 493 26.47 -14.98 29.94
N ALA A 494 25.65 -14.28 29.14
CA ALA A 494 25.65 -14.39 27.68
C ALA A 494 27.03 -14.05 27.08
N LEU A 495 27.71 -13.03 27.62
CA LEU A 495 29.09 -12.68 27.25
C LEU A 495 30.09 -13.79 27.56
N GLN A 496 29.90 -14.53 28.66
CA GLN A 496 30.76 -15.64 29.02
C GLN A 496 30.53 -16.85 28.10
N GLU A 497 29.27 -17.18 27.81
CA GLU A 497 28.89 -18.23 26.86
C GLU A 497 29.39 -17.95 25.44
N ASP A 498 29.29 -16.70 24.97
CA ASP A 498 29.79 -16.30 23.66
C ASP A 498 31.32 -16.43 23.55
N ARG A 499 32.05 -16.13 24.63
CA ARG A 499 33.51 -16.37 24.69
C ARG A 499 33.85 -17.85 24.60
N LEU A 500 33.10 -18.72 25.27
CA LEU A 500 33.29 -20.17 25.22
C LEU A 500 32.95 -20.72 23.83
N ALA A 501 31.86 -20.25 23.22
CA ALA A 501 31.47 -20.63 21.86
C ALA A 501 32.51 -20.20 20.81
N LYS A 502 33.06 -18.98 20.92
CA LYS A 502 34.17 -18.50 20.07
C LYS A 502 35.46 -19.30 20.24
N GLN A 503 35.61 -20.02 21.36
CA GLN A 503 36.72 -20.95 21.62
C GLN A 503 36.41 -22.39 21.16
N GLY A 504 35.26 -22.62 20.49
CA GLY A 504 34.84 -23.94 20.00
C GLY A 504 34.27 -24.86 21.09
N LEU A 505 33.94 -24.33 22.27
CA LEU A 505 33.51 -25.09 23.45
C LEU A 505 32.00 -24.99 23.73
N GLY A 506 31.18 -24.59 22.76
CA GLY A 506 29.72 -24.49 22.91
C GLY A 506 29.00 -23.81 21.73
N THR A 507 27.69 -23.59 21.87
CA THR A 507 26.84 -22.83 20.94
C THR A 507 26.33 -21.54 21.60
N SER A 508 26.31 -20.43 20.87
CA SER A 508 25.90 -19.11 21.38
C SER A 508 24.50 -18.75 20.89
N ASN A 509 23.49 -18.78 21.78
CA ASN A 509 22.12 -18.31 21.51
C ASN A 509 21.60 -17.34 22.59
N ALA A 510 22.40 -17.02 23.61
CA ALA A 510 21.95 -16.29 24.79
C ALA A 510 21.47 -14.85 24.48
N PHE A 511 22.10 -14.18 23.51
CA PHE A 511 21.69 -12.83 23.11
C PHE A 511 20.32 -12.79 22.41
N ALA A 512 19.92 -13.86 21.73
CA ALA A 512 18.61 -13.93 21.06
C ALA A 512 17.45 -14.04 22.06
N ALA A 513 17.66 -14.66 23.23
CA ALA A 513 16.67 -14.73 24.30
C ALA A 513 16.47 -13.37 25.00
N ILE A 514 17.53 -12.57 25.11
CA ILE A 514 17.48 -11.21 25.67
C ILE A 514 16.67 -10.29 24.75
N GLN A 515 16.82 -10.46 23.44
CA GLN A 515 16.07 -9.66 22.45
C GLN A 515 14.55 -9.79 22.62
N ASP A 516 14.04 -10.99 22.92
CA ASP A 516 12.60 -11.22 23.11
C ASP A 516 12.06 -10.46 24.34
N THR A 517 12.93 -10.13 25.31
CA THR A 517 12.58 -9.35 26.51
C THR A 517 12.57 -7.83 26.29
N VAL A 518 13.03 -7.34 25.14
CA VAL A 518 13.20 -5.90 24.85
C VAL A 518 12.04 -5.31 24.06
N MET A 519 11.24 -6.16 23.41
CA MET A 519 10.17 -5.73 22.53
C MET A 519 9.05 -5.02 23.28
N LEU A 520 8.40 -4.06 22.62
CA LEU A 520 7.19 -3.43 23.13
C LEU A 520 6.11 -4.47 23.45
N VAL A 521 5.52 -4.35 24.64
CA VAL A 521 4.43 -5.20 25.13
C VAL A 521 3.19 -4.34 25.28
N GLY A 522 2.19 -4.56 24.43
CA GLY A 522 0.98 -3.72 24.36
C GLY A 522 -0.07 -4.04 25.42
N SER A 523 -0.03 -5.24 26.02
CA SER A 523 -1.03 -5.70 26.98
C SER A 523 -0.48 -5.72 28.42
N PRO A 524 -1.17 -5.11 29.40
CA PRO A 524 -0.80 -5.21 30.82
C PRO A 524 -0.71 -6.66 31.32
N MET A 525 -1.52 -7.58 30.76
CA MET A 525 -1.53 -8.99 31.15
C MET A 525 -0.29 -9.76 30.67
N GLU A 526 0.38 -9.27 29.64
CA GLU A 526 1.60 -9.88 29.09
C GLU A 526 2.86 -9.42 29.83
N ILE A 527 2.78 -8.31 30.58
CA ILE A 527 3.83 -7.86 31.50
C ILE A 527 3.79 -8.78 32.73
N LYS A 528 4.37 -9.97 32.60
CA LYS A 528 4.44 -10.98 33.67
C LYS A 528 5.26 -10.45 34.84
N GLY A 529 4.66 -10.50 36.04
CA GLY A 529 5.27 -10.20 37.34
C GLY A 529 6.54 -10.96 37.62
#